data_AF-A0A8T0ZV69-F1
#
_entry.id   AF-A0A8T0ZV69-F1
#
_cell.length_a   1.000
_cell.length_b   1.000
_cell.length_c   1.000
_cell.angle_alpha   90.00
_cell.angle_beta   90.00
_cell.angle_gamma   90.00
#
_symmetry.space_group_name_H-M   'P 1'
#
loop_
_entity.id
_entity.type
_entity.pdbx_description
1 polymer ?
#
loop_
_entity_poly.entity_id
_entity_poly.type
_entity_poly.pdbx_seq_one_letter_code
_entity_poly.pdbx_strand_id
1 'polypeptide(L)'
;MFKYIGSVAVKIQRYNVDKYESLLRKIVAAHGLTGMEIPGIDLGETYTISDVDSWIEEGRCGSFFDFHNSIGLGKQRSDYGKIKQQIDQVPVLGFNSGRYDINLIKNDLFAVIGTDNIVSVIKNPSYMCIATSDMKMLDISNYVPAGTSYSKYLSTYLGDCKCDDKIRCVCGLGKGIFPYEYITAFNVLSQTTIPPKSAFDSELRGTSISDADYKRVQFVWEHYDMKSIKDLLIWYNNLDVVPFIKAIKAQRELFKRFDLDMFTDGVSLPGLSEKVMYQTCFNNLQFPSKKPAKAFSFPAKRMSGYKAQDTEAKREFNMTIKHLNDLARKQKYLCGLCYCQLTAETASADRGNNKLGDIYGNILISCIKCNTARKDMSLKGFRFSKLLEFNSDRLVYSIDKEEKDIYAKMKANIAGGPSIIFNRYAKRNETTIRGGKLCKKVIGYDANALYLWALGGDMPCGRLTTIEAYPGIIDDIKNDKIFGFLECDIRTPEHLRHYFWK
;
A
#
# COMPACT_ATOMS: atom_id res chain seq x y z
N MET A 1 -24.88 13.28 -10.94
CA MET A 1 -24.04 12.44 -10.04
C MET A 1 -22.76 13.16 -9.63
N PHE A 2 -21.81 13.44 -10.53
CA PHE A 2 -20.51 14.03 -10.17
C PHE A 2 -20.58 15.38 -9.44
N LYS A 3 -21.49 16.29 -9.84
CA LYS A 3 -21.75 17.54 -9.08
C LYS A 3 -22.19 17.28 -7.63
N TYR A 4 -23.01 16.24 -7.40
CA TYR A 4 -23.42 15.83 -6.06
C TYR A 4 -22.25 15.27 -5.27
N ILE A 5 -21.42 14.42 -5.88
CA ILE A 5 -20.20 13.89 -5.27
C ILE A 5 -19.28 15.04 -4.84
N GLY A 6 -19.02 16.01 -5.71
CA GLY A 6 -18.21 17.19 -5.37
C GLY A 6 -18.78 17.97 -4.18
N SER A 7 -20.11 18.21 -4.15
CA SER A 7 -20.75 18.89 -3.02
C SER A 7 -20.66 18.12 -1.71
N VAL A 8 -20.69 16.79 -1.76
CA VAL A 8 -20.55 15.92 -0.59
C VAL A 8 -19.09 15.86 -0.15
N ALA A 9 -18.14 15.82 -1.10
CA ALA A 9 -16.71 15.81 -0.81
C ALA A 9 -16.30 17.05 -0.01
N VAL A 10 -16.73 18.24 -0.43
CA VAL A 10 -16.46 19.50 0.30
C VAL A 10 -17.02 19.45 1.73
N LYS A 11 -18.21 18.88 1.94
CA LYS A 11 -18.79 18.72 3.29
C LYS A 11 -17.96 17.78 4.15
N ILE A 12 -17.49 16.67 3.58
CA ILE A 12 -16.64 15.70 4.28
C ILE A 12 -15.28 16.32 4.62
N GLN A 13 -14.68 17.05 3.68
CA GLN A 13 -13.42 17.76 3.90
C GLN A 13 -13.54 18.76 5.04
N ARG A 14 -14.57 19.61 5.02
CA ARG A 14 -14.84 20.56 6.11
C ARG A 14 -14.97 19.84 7.45
N TYR A 15 -15.82 18.81 7.51
CA TYR A 15 -15.97 17.99 8.71
C TYR A 15 -14.62 17.40 9.20
N ASN A 16 -13.79 16.89 8.29
CA ASN A 16 -12.50 16.30 8.65
C ASN A 16 -11.52 17.37 9.17
N VAL A 17 -11.43 18.52 8.50
CA VAL A 17 -10.57 19.63 8.92
C VAL A 17 -10.99 20.13 10.29
N ASP A 18 -12.29 20.39 10.50
CA ASP A 18 -12.82 20.84 11.79
C ASP A 18 -12.55 19.80 12.89
N LYS A 19 -12.76 18.52 12.58
CA LYS A 19 -12.50 17.41 13.53
C LYS A 19 -11.03 17.30 13.92
N TYR A 20 -10.11 17.54 12.99
CA TYR A 20 -8.67 17.38 13.21
C TYR A 20 -7.92 18.70 13.37
N GLU A 21 -8.63 19.83 13.48
CA GLU A 21 -8.03 21.17 13.56
C GLU A 21 -6.99 21.25 14.68
N SER A 22 -7.33 20.77 15.89
CA SER A 22 -6.40 20.77 17.03
C SER A 22 -5.09 20.03 16.72
N LEU A 23 -5.15 18.92 15.99
CA LEU A 23 -3.97 18.16 15.59
C LEU A 23 -3.17 18.91 14.52
N LEU A 24 -3.86 19.43 13.49
CA LEU A 24 -3.24 20.21 12.42
C LEU A 24 -2.49 21.42 12.98
N ARG A 25 -3.12 22.16 13.90
CA ARG A 25 -2.50 23.30 14.58
C ARG A 25 -1.24 22.90 15.37
N LYS A 26 -1.29 21.78 16.11
CA LYS A 26 -0.11 21.26 16.83
C LYS A 26 1.04 20.90 15.89
N ILE A 27 0.75 20.34 14.71
CA ILE A 27 1.77 20.00 13.71
C ILE A 27 2.40 21.26 13.15
N VAL A 28 1.60 22.28 12.82
CA VAL A 28 2.12 23.58 12.40
C VAL A 28 2.98 24.20 13.50
N ALA A 29 2.57 24.13 14.76
CA ALA A 29 3.37 24.66 15.87
C ALA A 29 4.72 23.94 16.04
N ALA A 30 4.76 22.61 15.82
CA ALA A 30 5.95 21.81 16.02
C ALA A 30 6.93 21.82 14.84
N HIS A 31 6.41 21.91 13.61
CA HIS A 31 7.17 21.68 12.38
C HIS A 31 7.07 22.82 11.36
N GLY A 32 6.24 23.82 11.65
CA GLY A 32 5.86 24.86 10.70
C GLY A 32 5.12 24.30 9.48
N LEU A 33 4.94 25.17 8.49
CA LEU A 33 4.41 24.82 7.17
C LEU A 33 5.52 24.56 6.14
N THR A 34 6.70 24.09 6.59
CA THR A 34 7.85 23.83 5.73
C THR A 34 7.48 22.94 4.55
N GLY A 35 7.74 23.39 3.32
CA GLY A 35 7.49 22.62 2.10
C GLY A 35 6.03 22.63 1.61
N MET A 36 5.15 23.42 2.23
CA MET A 36 3.81 23.71 1.71
C MET A 36 3.86 24.87 0.70
N GLU A 37 2.94 24.87 -0.27
CA GLU A 37 2.77 25.99 -1.20
C GLU A 37 1.68 26.92 -0.67
N ILE A 38 2.04 28.16 -0.29
CA ILE A 38 1.10 29.14 0.26
C ILE A 38 0.90 30.24 -0.79
N PRO A 39 -0.35 30.53 -1.22
CA PRO A 39 -0.62 31.55 -2.24
C PRO A 39 -0.07 32.93 -1.84
N GLY A 40 0.64 33.58 -2.76
CA GLY A 40 1.11 34.96 -2.58
C GLY A 40 2.33 35.13 -1.66
N ILE A 41 3.09 34.05 -1.43
CA ILE A 41 4.27 34.03 -0.54
C ILE A 41 5.45 33.31 -1.23
N ASP A 42 6.67 33.82 -1.04
CA ASP A 42 7.88 33.27 -1.61
C ASP A 42 8.26 31.89 -1.01
N LEU A 43 8.70 30.98 -1.88
CA LEU A 43 9.14 29.63 -1.51
C LEU A 43 10.38 29.67 -0.60
N GLY A 44 10.28 29.16 0.62
CA GLY A 44 11.44 28.90 1.50
C GLY A 44 11.30 29.39 2.94
N GLU A 45 10.26 30.16 3.26
CA GLU A 45 9.98 30.59 4.63
C GLU A 45 9.19 29.55 5.42
N THR A 46 9.43 29.49 6.74
CA THR A 46 8.74 28.56 7.64
C THR A 46 7.73 29.33 8.48
N TYR A 47 6.45 29.14 8.18
CA TYR A 47 5.35 29.79 8.90
C TYR A 47 4.90 28.96 10.10
N THR A 48 4.53 29.67 11.15
CA THR A 48 4.06 29.14 12.44
C THR A 48 2.54 29.25 12.55
N ILE A 49 1.99 28.75 13.65
CA ILE A 49 0.55 28.85 13.88
C ILE A 49 0.09 30.30 14.11
N SER A 50 0.96 31.14 14.69
CA SER A 50 0.67 32.56 14.93
C SER A 50 0.49 33.33 13.62
N ASP A 51 1.26 32.98 12.58
CA ASP A 51 1.10 33.58 11.25
C ASP A 51 -0.26 33.22 10.64
N VAL A 52 -0.67 31.96 10.78
CA VAL A 52 -1.99 31.49 10.32
C VAL A 52 -3.12 32.20 11.04
N ASP A 53 -3.01 32.37 12.36
CA ASP A 53 -4.02 33.09 13.14
C ASP A 53 -4.09 34.57 12.75
N SER A 54 -2.94 35.23 12.53
CA SER A 54 -2.90 36.61 12.01
C SER A 54 -3.58 36.72 10.64
N TRP A 55 -3.35 35.77 9.73
CA TRP A 55 -4.01 35.77 8.42
C TRP A 55 -5.52 35.59 8.50
N ILE A 56 -6.01 34.83 9.48
CA ILE A 56 -7.45 34.67 9.72
C ILE A 56 -8.03 35.96 10.30
N GLU A 57 -7.35 36.58 11.29
CA GLU A 57 -7.78 37.84 11.91
C GLU A 57 -7.77 39.03 10.93
N GLU A 58 -6.77 39.08 10.04
CA GLU A 58 -6.65 40.06 8.96
C GLU A 58 -7.66 39.84 7.82
N GLY A 59 -8.42 38.74 7.85
CA GLY A 59 -9.40 38.40 6.83
C GLY A 59 -8.80 37.89 5.52
N ARG A 60 -7.52 37.50 5.49
CA ARG A 60 -6.88 36.85 4.33
C ARG A 60 -7.45 35.45 4.10
N CYS A 61 -7.91 34.78 5.16
CA CYS A 61 -8.67 33.53 5.11
C CYS A 61 -9.89 33.63 6.05
N GLY A 62 -11.07 33.21 5.59
CA GLY A 62 -12.31 33.32 6.39
C GLY A 62 -12.40 32.37 7.58
N SER A 63 -11.58 31.30 7.60
CA SER A 63 -11.55 30.28 8.62
C SER A 63 -10.27 29.45 8.51
N PHE A 64 -9.99 28.59 9.50
CA PHE A 64 -8.92 27.61 9.40
C PHE A 64 -9.14 26.62 8.25
N PHE A 65 -10.40 26.28 7.94
CA PHE A 65 -10.74 25.49 6.76
C PHE A 65 -10.38 26.20 5.46
N ASP A 66 -10.67 27.50 5.33
CA ASP A 66 -10.33 28.27 4.13
C ASP A 66 -8.82 28.38 3.97
N PHE A 67 -8.09 28.58 5.07
CA PHE A 67 -6.63 28.50 5.09
C PHE A 67 -6.14 27.12 4.61
N HIS A 68 -6.64 26.02 5.22
CA HIS A 68 -6.26 24.66 4.87
C HIS A 68 -6.52 24.35 3.39
N ASN A 69 -7.62 24.83 2.83
CA ASN A 69 -8.01 24.60 1.44
C ASN A 69 -7.20 25.47 0.45
N SER A 70 -6.71 26.63 0.91
CA SER A 70 -5.92 27.55 0.08
C SER A 70 -4.48 27.09 -0.18
N ILE A 71 -3.91 26.30 0.73
CA ILE A 71 -2.52 25.86 0.64
C ILE A 71 -2.38 24.62 -0.26
N GLY A 72 -1.36 24.59 -1.11
CA GLY A 72 -1.01 23.48 -1.98
C GLY A 72 0.03 22.54 -1.39
N LEU A 73 0.16 21.35 -1.98
CA LEU A 73 1.23 20.40 -1.64
C LEU A 73 2.49 20.76 -2.43
N GLY A 74 3.56 21.16 -1.74
CA GLY A 74 4.85 21.39 -2.40
C GLY A 74 5.62 20.11 -2.71
N LYS A 75 6.75 20.26 -3.42
CA LYS A 75 7.64 19.13 -3.79
C LYS A 75 8.37 18.50 -2.59
N GLN A 76 8.53 19.25 -1.50
CA GLN A 76 9.17 18.74 -0.29
C GLN A 76 8.15 18.00 0.58
N ARG A 77 8.57 16.86 1.12
CA ARG A 77 7.73 16.06 2.02
C ARG A 77 7.61 16.76 3.37
N SER A 78 6.40 17.10 3.77
CA SER A 78 6.09 17.68 5.08
C SER A 78 5.07 16.81 5.84
N ASP A 79 5.09 16.86 7.16
CA ASP A 79 4.13 16.09 7.97
C ASP A 79 2.71 16.66 7.85
N TYR A 80 2.58 17.99 7.73
CA TYR A 80 1.31 18.63 7.39
C TYR A 80 0.80 18.18 6.02
N GLY A 81 1.65 18.18 5.00
CA GLY A 81 1.29 17.78 3.63
C GLY A 81 0.81 16.34 3.53
N LYS A 82 1.44 15.40 4.26
CA LYS A 82 0.96 14.02 4.34
C LYS A 82 -0.46 13.93 4.91
N ILE A 83 -0.73 14.63 6.00
CA ILE A 83 -2.06 14.58 6.65
C ILE A 83 -3.09 15.31 5.81
N LYS A 84 -2.74 16.47 5.23
CA LYS A 84 -3.58 17.19 4.28
C LYS A 84 -4.06 16.27 3.16
N GLN A 85 -3.14 15.55 2.51
CA GLN A 85 -3.51 14.60 1.45
C GLN A 85 -4.52 13.54 1.93
N GLN A 86 -4.42 13.08 3.17
CA GLN A 86 -5.33 12.09 3.75
C GLN A 86 -6.71 12.65 4.13
N ILE A 87 -6.73 13.89 4.61
CA ILE A 87 -7.95 14.59 5.05
C ILE A 87 -8.76 15.09 3.86
N ASP A 88 -8.06 15.55 2.81
CA ASP A 88 -8.66 16.12 1.61
C ASP A 88 -9.22 15.06 0.67
N GLN A 89 -8.55 13.92 0.52
CA GLN A 89 -8.97 12.87 -0.41
C GLN A 89 -10.11 12.04 0.15
N VAL A 90 -11.33 12.26 -0.35
CA VAL A 90 -12.50 11.45 0.01
C VAL A 90 -12.47 10.12 -0.75
N PRO A 91 -12.47 8.96 -0.07
CA PRO A 91 -12.48 7.67 -0.74
C PRO A 91 -13.86 7.39 -1.37
N VAL A 92 -13.86 7.08 -2.66
CA VAL A 92 -15.04 6.59 -3.38
C VAL A 92 -14.83 5.12 -3.70
N LEU A 93 -15.64 4.28 -3.08
CA LEU A 93 -15.43 2.84 -3.04
C LEU A 93 -16.42 2.14 -3.96
N GLY A 94 -15.89 1.31 -4.84
CA GLY A 94 -16.65 0.40 -5.69
C GLY A 94 -16.23 -1.05 -5.45
N PHE A 95 -17.04 -2.01 -5.92
CA PHE A 95 -16.65 -3.42 -5.93
C PHE A 95 -16.64 -3.90 -7.38
N ASN A 96 -15.46 -4.26 -7.88
CA ASN A 96 -15.22 -4.66 -9.28
C ASN A 96 -15.48 -3.53 -10.29
N SER A 97 -15.53 -2.28 -9.82
CA SER A 97 -15.79 -1.10 -10.64
C SER A 97 -14.71 -0.82 -11.68
N GLY A 98 -13.45 -1.22 -11.42
CA GLY A 98 -12.35 -1.07 -12.36
C GLY A 98 -12.53 -1.84 -13.66
N ARG A 99 -13.32 -2.93 -13.62
CA ARG A 99 -13.63 -3.77 -14.79
C ARG A 99 -14.96 -3.41 -15.44
N TYR A 100 -15.92 -2.93 -14.67
CA TYR A 100 -17.29 -2.66 -15.14
C TYR A 100 -17.60 -1.17 -15.12
N ASP A 101 -17.99 -0.61 -13.97
CA ASP A 101 -18.56 0.73 -13.85
C ASP A 101 -17.68 1.82 -14.46
N ILE A 102 -16.38 1.81 -14.14
CA ILE A 102 -15.42 2.81 -14.64
C ILE A 102 -15.31 2.74 -16.15
N ASN A 103 -15.37 1.55 -16.76
CA ASN A 103 -15.30 1.44 -18.22
C ASN A 103 -16.53 2.02 -18.91
N LEU A 104 -17.69 1.99 -18.24
CA LEU A 104 -18.93 2.59 -18.72
C LEU A 104 -18.90 4.12 -18.59
N ILE A 105 -18.44 4.65 -17.45
CA ILE A 105 -18.57 6.08 -17.14
C ILE A 105 -17.30 6.91 -17.36
N LYS A 106 -16.15 6.31 -17.70
CA LYS A 106 -14.84 7.00 -17.74
C LYS A 106 -14.83 8.28 -18.58
N ASN A 107 -15.51 8.30 -19.73
CA ASN A 107 -15.49 9.46 -20.61
C ASN A 107 -16.14 10.67 -19.92
N ASP A 108 -17.33 10.48 -19.36
CA ASP A 108 -18.04 11.52 -18.61
C ASP A 108 -17.34 11.85 -17.28
N LEU A 109 -16.79 10.83 -16.61
CA LEU A 109 -16.02 10.96 -15.38
C LEU A 109 -14.84 11.92 -15.58
N PHE A 110 -14.00 11.67 -16.59
CA PHE A 110 -12.84 12.52 -16.86
C PHE A 110 -13.23 13.89 -17.41
N ALA A 111 -14.33 13.99 -18.16
CA ALA A 111 -14.87 15.27 -18.59
C ALA A 111 -15.32 16.16 -17.41
N VAL A 112 -15.87 15.55 -16.34
CA VAL A 112 -16.30 16.30 -15.16
C VAL A 112 -15.17 16.56 -14.17
N ILE A 113 -14.28 15.60 -13.95
CA ILE A 113 -13.14 15.77 -13.03
C ILE A 113 -12.13 16.78 -13.59
N GLY A 114 -11.94 16.79 -14.91
CA GLY A 114 -10.87 17.55 -15.56
C GLY A 114 -9.51 16.86 -15.39
N THR A 115 -8.70 16.84 -16.45
CA THR A 115 -7.40 16.16 -16.43
C THR A 115 -6.42 16.80 -15.46
N ASP A 116 -6.52 18.11 -15.23
CA ASP A 116 -5.59 18.88 -14.41
C ASP A 116 -5.75 18.59 -12.91
N ASN A 117 -6.91 18.07 -12.49
CA ASN A 117 -7.17 17.67 -11.10
C ASN A 117 -6.67 16.26 -10.78
N ILE A 118 -6.18 15.50 -11.77
CA ILE A 118 -5.72 14.12 -11.57
C ILE A 118 -4.31 14.12 -10.98
N VAL A 119 -4.19 13.56 -9.77
CA VAL A 119 -2.90 13.39 -9.08
C VAL A 119 -2.23 12.09 -9.48
N SER A 120 -2.99 10.99 -9.58
CA SER A 120 -2.43 9.71 -10.01
C SER A 120 -3.50 8.75 -10.54
N VAL A 121 -3.09 7.90 -11.48
CA VAL A 121 -3.93 6.81 -12.01
C VAL A 121 -3.10 5.52 -12.01
N ILE A 122 -3.63 4.48 -11.38
CA ILE A 122 -3.00 3.16 -11.32
C ILE A 122 -3.89 2.17 -12.08
N LYS A 123 -3.31 1.49 -13.07
CA LYS A 123 -4.00 0.56 -13.96
C LYS A 123 -3.19 -0.71 -14.17
N ASN A 124 -3.81 -1.88 -13.98
CA ASN A 124 -3.20 -3.17 -14.28
C ASN A 124 -4.22 -4.34 -14.35
N PRO A 125 -4.68 -4.81 -15.53
CA PRO A 125 -5.01 -4.05 -16.74
C PRO A 125 -6.27 -3.17 -16.59
N SER A 126 -7.05 -3.35 -15.51
CA SER A 126 -8.20 -2.52 -15.13
C SER A 126 -7.77 -1.34 -14.24
N TYR A 127 -8.62 -0.32 -14.11
CA TYR A 127 -8.37 0.80 -13.19
C TYR A 127 -8.42 0.30 -11.75
N MET A 128 -7.31 0.45 -11.03
CA MET A 128 -7.21 0.09 -9.61
C MET A 128 -7.46 1.30 -8.71
N CYS A 129 -6.94 2.46 -9.12
CA CYS A 129 -7.08 3.72 -8.42
C CYS A 129 -7.11 4.89 -9.39
N ILE A 130 -8.03 5.83 -9.16
CA ILE A 130 -8.04 7.16 -9.78
C ILE A 130 -8.05 8.15 -8.63
N ALA A 131 -6.96 8.89 -8.43
CA ALA A 131 -6.83 9.86 -7.36
C ALA A 131 -6.75 11.29 -7.91
N THR A 132 -7.53 12.16 -7.33
CA THR A 132 -7.51 13.62 -7.52
C THR A 132 -7.00 14.28 -6.25
N SER A 133 -6.97 15.61 -6.18
CA SER A 133 -6.64 16.33 -4.94
C SER A 133 -7.69 16.09 -3.83
N ASP A 134 -8.95 15.90 -4.20
CA ASP A 134 -10.12 15.88 -3.32
C ASP A 134 -10.81 14.50 -3.22
N MET A 135 -10.41 13.53 -4.04
CA MET A 135 -11.09 12.24 -4.14
C MET A 135 -10.12 11.11 -4.47
N LYS A 136 -10.45 9.90 -4.01
CA LYS A 136 -9.69 8.68 -4.34
C LYS A 136 -10.65 7.54 -4.66
N MET A 137 -10.84 7.26 -5.94
CA MET A 137 -11.64 6.13 -6.39
C MET A 137 -10.85 4.84 -6.20
N LEU A 138 -11.39 3.90 -5.45
CA LEU A 138 -10.77 2.63 -5.12
C LEU A 138 -11.74 1.49 -5.41
N ASP A 139 -11.19 0.39 -5.90
CA ASP A 139 -11.94 -0.84 -6.14
C ASP A 139 -11.59 -1.87 -5.07
N ILE A 140 -12.58 -2.20 -4.23
CA ILE A 140 -12.46 -3.16 -3.12
C ILE A 140 -12.10 -4.57 -3.59
N SER A 141 -12.39 -4.93 -4.84
CA SER A 141 -11.96 -6.22 -5.39
C SER A 141 -10.44 -6.39 -5.46
N ASN A 142 -9.67 -5.29 -5.44
CA ASN A 142 -8.20 -5.33 -5.36
C ASN A 142 -7.69 -5.65 -3.95
N TYR A 143 -8.56 -5.60 -2.93
CA TYR A 143 -8.23 -5.84 -1.53
C TYR A 143 -8.60 -7.25 -1.06
N VAL A 144 -9.01 -8.12 -1.99
CA VAL A 144 -9.41 -9.50 -1.73
C VAL A 144 -8.82 -10.42 -2.80
N PRO A 145 -8.83 -11.75 -2.57
CA PRO A 145 -8.35 -12.70 -3.58
C PRO A 145 -9.05 -12.53 -4.92
N ALA A 146 -8.30 -12.70 -6.01
CA ALA A 146 -8.84 -12.59 -7.37
C ALA A 146 -10.01 -13.55 -7.58
N GLY A 147 -11.07 -13.08 -8.25
CA GLY A 147 -12.27 -13.87 -8.50
C GLY A 147 -13.29 -13.89 -7.35
N THR A 148 -13.00 -13.23 -6.22
CA THR A 148 -13.98 -13.07 -5.13
C THR A 148 -15.21 -12.31 -5.63
N SER A 149 -16.39 -12.96 -5.57
CA SER A 149 -17.65 -12.32 -5.90
C SER A 149 -18.09 -11.37 -4.79
N TYR A 150 -18.97 -10.41 -5.11
CA TYR A 150 -19.52 -9.49 -4.12
C TYR A 150 -20.26 -10.23 -2.99
N SER A 151 -21.07 -11.25 -3.32
CA SER A 151 -21.75 -12.05 -2.29
C SER A 151 -20.78 -12.80 -1.38
N LYS A 152 -19.68 -13.31 -1.94
CA LYS A 152 -18.64 -14.00 -1.17
C LYS A 152 -17.90 -13.01 -0.26
N TYR A 153 -17.62 -11.81 -0.75
CA TYR A 153 -17.07 -10.74 0.06
C TYR A 153 -17.96 -10.42 1.27
N LEU A 154 -19.26 -10.20 1.04
CA LEU A 154 -20.20 -9.94 2.12
C LEU A 154 -20.26 -11.10 3.12
N SER A 155 -20.34 -12.36 2.66
CA SER A 155 -20.42 -13.49 3.57
C SER A 155 -19.14 -13.73 4.36
N THR A 156 -17.97 -13.41 3.80
CA THR A 156 -16.69 -13.46 4.52
C THR A 156 -16.66 -12.50 5.71
N TYR A 157 -17.19 -11.28 5.56
CA TYR A 157 -17.08 -10.25 6.61
C TYR A 157 -18.32 -10.12 7.49
N LEU A 158 -19.50 -10.54 7.02
CA LEU A 158 -20.77 -10.39 7.73
C LEU A 158 -21.47 -11.72 8.04
N GLY A 159 -21.00 -12.83 7.47
CA GLY A 159 -21.70 -14.10 7.46
C GLY A 159 -22.86 -14.13 6.47
N ASP A 160 -23.45 -15.31 6.29
CA ASP A 160 -24.61 -15.51 5.41
C ASP A 160 -25.93 -15.11 6.08
N CYS A 161 -26.95 -14.85 5.26
CA CYS A 161 -28.31 -14.62 5.73
C CYS A 161 -28.86 -15.84 6.48
N LYS A 162 -29.11 -15.69 7.77
CA LYS A 162 -29.63 -16.74 8.67
C LYS A 162 -31.17 -16.80 8.78
N CYS A 163 -31.91 -15.98 8.03
CA CYS A 163 -33.37 -16.01 8.07
C CYS A 163 -33.89 -17.30 7.40
N ASP A 164 -34.77 -18.04 8.08
CA ASP A 164 -35.42 -19.23 7.51
C ASP A 164 -36.40 -18.84 6.40
N ASP A 165 -37.23 -17.84 6.66
CA ASP A 165 -38.13 -17.25 5.65
C ASP A 165 -37.38 -16.25 4.77
N LYS A 166 -36.99 -16.68 3.57
CA LYS A 166 -36.33 -15.81 2.59
C LYS A 166 -37.29 -14.82 1.93
N ILE A 167 -38.59 -15.09 1.90
CA ILE A 167 -39.59 -14.18 1.32
C ILE A 167 -39.70 -12.94 2.22
N ARG A 168 -39.89 -13.16 3.53
CA ARG A 168 -40.05 -12.08 4.52
C ARG A 168 -38.73 -11.57 5.13
N CYS A 169 -37.60 -11.96 4.55
CA CYS A 169 -36.28 -11.58 5.05
C CYS A 169 -36.00 -10.09 4.85
N VAL A 170 -35.73 -9.40 5.96
CA VAL A 170 -35.37 -7.96 6.03
C VAL A 170 -33.98 -7.70 6.65
N CYS A 171 -33.16 -8.73 6.83
CA CYS A 171 -31.84 -8.59 7.49
C CYS A 171 -30.80 -7.80 6.67
N GLY A 172 -31.12 -7.42 5.43
CA GLY A 172 -30.24 -6.68 4.52
C GLY A 172 -29.20 -7.55 3.80
N LEU A 173 -29.09 -8.84 4.11
CA LEU A 173 -28.22 -9.81 3.42
C LEU A 173 -28.99 -10.71 2.44
N GLY A 174 -30.30 -10.48 2.30
CA GLY A 174 -31.16 -11.21 1.35
C GLY A 174 -31.07 -10.66 -0.06
N LYS A 175 -31.45 -11.47 -1.05
CA LYS A 175 -31.48 -11.08 -2.47
C LYS A 175 -32.44 -9.91 -2.71
N GLY A 176 -31.95 -8.85 -3.35
CA GLY A 176 -32.77 -7.80 -3.93
C GLY A 176 -33.29 -8.23 -5.31
N ILE A 177 -34.49 -7.78 -5.68
CA ILE A 177 -35.09 -8.06 -6.99
C ILE A 177 -35.56 -6.73 -7.56
N PHE A 178 -35.16 -6.44 -8.80
CA PHE A 178 -35.47 -5.19 -9.48
C PHE A 178 -35.78 -5.43 -10.96
N PRO A 179 -36.76 -4.72 -11.56
CA PRO A 179 -37.20 -4.97 -12.93
C PRO A 179 -36.34 -4.16 -13.92
N TYR A 180 -35.12 -4.62 -14.20
CA TYR A 180 -34.13 -3.85 -14.98
C TYR A 180 -34.63 -3.42 -16.36
N GLU A 181 -35.17 -4.36 -17.12
CA GLU A 181 -35.59 -4.15 -18.52
C GLU A 181 -36.89 -3.33 -18.62
N TYR A 182 -37.64 -3.23 -17.51
CA TYR A 182 -38.83 -2.38 -17.43
C TYR A 182 -38.50 -0.89 -17.30
N ILE A 183 -37.31 -0.54 -16.79
CA ILE A 183 -36.90 0.85 -16.62
C ILE A 183 -36.35 1.41 -17.95
N THR A 184 -37.25 1.81 -18.84
CA THR A 184 -36.91 2.37 -20.15
C THR A 184 -36.79 3.90 -20.15
N ALA A 185 -37.34 4.57 -19.12
CA ALA A 185 -37.29 6.01 -18.97
C ALA A 185 -37.44 6.43 -17.49
N PHE A 186 -36.97 7.64 -17.13
CA PHE A 186 -37.00 8.14 -15.75
C PHE A 186 -38.41 8.29 -15.17
N ASN A 187 -39.41 8.57 -16.00
CA ASN A 187 -40.81 8.70 -15.57
C ASN A 187 -41.39 7.37 -15.06
N VAL A 188 -40.88 6.21 -15.51
CA VAL A 188 -41.29 4.88 -15.01
C VAL A 188 -41.05 4.79 -13.50
N LEU A 189 -39.97 5.39 -12.98
CA LEU A 189 -39.67 5.39 -11.55
C LEU A 189 -40.75 6.09 -10.70
N SER A 190 -41.58 6.94 -11.30
CA SER A 190 -42.66 7.66 -10.60
C SER A 190 -43.97 6.88 -10.54
N GLN A 191 -44.06 5.72 -11.20
CA GLN A 191 -45.25 4.88 -11.14
C GLN A 191 -45.47 4.36 -9.72
N THR A 192 -46.73 4.35 -9.28
CA THR A 192 -47.13 4.13 -7.88
C THR A 192 -47.64 2.72 -7.59
N THR A 193 -47.56 1.82 -8.57
CA THR A 193 -48.00 0.42 -8.47
C THR A 193 -46.83 -0.53 -8.59
N ILE A 194 -46.93 -1.69 -7.95
CA ILE A 194 -45.95 -2.77 -8.12
C ILE A 194 -45.92 -3.17 -9.61
N PRO A 195 -44.72 -3.25 -10.23
CA PRO A 195 -44.60 -3.70 -11.61
C PRO A 195 -45.18 -5.10 -11.78
N PRO A 196 -45.84 -5.41 -12.92
CA PRO A 196 -46.39 -6.74 -13.15
C PRO A 196 -45.27 -7.80 -13.13
N LYS A 197 -45.62 -9.04 -12.81
CA LYS A 197 -44.65 -10.15 -12.69
C LYS A 197 -43.73 -10.27 -13.91
N SER A 198 -44.26 -10.13 -15.12
CA SER A 198 -43.49 -10.19 -16.37
C SER A 198 -42.45 -9.08 -16.54
N ALA A 199 -42.57 -7.96 -15.81
CA ALA A 199 -41.60 -6.87 -15.85
C ALA A 199 -40.24 -7.23 -15.23
N PHE A 200 -40.17 -8.36 -14.50
CA PHE A 200 -38.95 -8.86 -13.87
C PHE A 200 -38.28 -9.99 -14.66
N ASP A 201 -38.80 -10.33 -15.83
CA ASP A 201 -38.18 -11.29 -16.72
C ASP A 201 -36.88 -10.68 -17.30
N SER A 202 -35.92 -11.54 -17.62
CA SER A 202 -34.64 -11.11 -18.19
C SER A 202 -34.43 -11.77 -19.54
N GLU A 203 -34.49 -10.96 -20.60
CA GLU A 203 -34.14 -11.38 -21.96
C GLU A 203 -32.67 -11.81 -22.04
N LEU A 204 -31.78 -11.07 -21.38
CA LEU A 204 -30.33 -11.37 -21.36
C LEU A 204 -30.03 -12.78 -20.84
N ARG A 205 -30.82 -13.27 -19.88
CA ARG A 205 -30.65 -14.61 -19.28
C ARG A 205 -31.64 -15.64 -19.82
N GLY A 206 -32.66 -15.22 -20.56
CA GLY A 206 -33.79 -16.06 -20.97
C GLY A 206 -34.54 -16.66 -19.77
N THR A 207 -34.68 -15.90 -18.68
CA THR A 207 -35.29 -16.38 -17.43
C THR A 207 -36.46 -15.51 -16.99
N SER A 208 -37.54 -16.14 -16.52
CA SER A 208 -38.65 -15.44 -15.85
C SER A 208 -38.52 -15.50 -14.32
N ILE A 209 -39.12 -14.51 -13.64
CA ILE A 209 -39.15 -14.49 -12.18
C ILE A 209 -39.99 -15.63 -11.60
N SER A 210 -39.54 -16.24 -10.50
CA SER A 210 -40.31 -17.26 -9.78
C SER A 210 -41.46 -16.66 -8.98
N ASP A 211 -42.50 -17.45 -8.66
CA ASP A 211 -43.60 -17.00 -7.80
C ASP A 211 -43.12 -16.59 -6.40
N ALA A 212 -42.12 -17.28 -5.85
CA ALA A 212 -41.54 -16.96 -4.55
C ALA A 212 -40.79 -15.62 -4.56
N ASP A 213 -40.02 -15.36 -5.62
CA ASP A 213 -39.31 -14.09 -5.81
C ASP A 213 -40.29 -12.93 -6.02
N TYR A 214 -41.40 -13.13 -6.77
CA TYR A 214 -42.42 -12.09 -6.93
C TYR A 214 -43.20 -11.82 -5.62
N LYS A 215 -43.53 -12.87 -4.85
CA LYS A 215 -44.11 -12.71 -3.49
C LYS A 215 -43.19 -11.91 -2.57
N ARG A 216 -41.88 -12.06 -2.71
CA ARG A 216 -40.90 -11.25 -1.98
C ARG A 216 -40.98 -9.78 -2.37
N VAL A 217 -41.09 -9.46 -3.67
CA VAL A 217 -41.29 -8.07 -4.14
C VAL A 217 -42.56 -7.47 -3.53
N GLN A 218 -43.68 -8.22 -3.54
CA GLN A 218 -44.94 -7.77 -2.95
C GLN A 218 -44.79 -7.50 -1.45
N PHE A 219 -44.17 -8.45 -0.73
CA PHE A 219 -43.93 -8.29 0.71
C PHE A 219 -43.09 -7.05 1.02
N VAL A 220 -41.97 -6.80 0.31
CA VAL A 220 -41.13 -5.64 0.62
C VAL A 220 -41.78 -4.32 0.22
N TRP A 221 -42.58 -4.31 -0.85
CA TRP A 221 -43.36 -3.13 -1.23
C TRP A 221 -44.31 -2.71 -0.11
N GLU A 222 -45.06 -3.67 0.44
CA GLU A 222 -45.99 -3.44 1.55
C GLU A 222 -45.24 -3.13 2.86
N HIS A 223 -44.22 -3.92 3.20
CA HIS A 223 -43.48 -3.82 4.46
C HIS A 223 -42.77 -2.47 4.63
N TYR A 224 -42.20 -1.93 3.54
CA TYR A 224 -41.53 -0.63 3.54
C TYR A 224 -42.45 0.53 3.12
N ASP A 225 -43.75 0.27 2.96
CA ASP A 225 -44.77 1.26 2.55
C ASP A 225 -44.36 2.06 1.29
N MET A 226 -43.84 1.34 0.28
CA MET A 226 -43.32 1.94 -0.94
C MET A 226 -44.44 2.64 -1.73
N LYS A 227 -44.19 3.89 -2.16
CA LYS A 227 -45.16 4.70 -2.90
C LYS A 227 -44.89 4.72 -4.39
N SER A 228 -43.70 4.31 -4.80
CA SER A 228 -43.27 4.34 -6.19
C SER A 228 -42.19 3.31 -6.52
N ILE A 229 -42.00 3.03 -7.80
CA ILE A 229 -40.88 2.19 -8.28
C ILE A 229 -39.52 2.79 -7.86
N LYS A 230 -39.42 4.11 -7.72
CA LYS A 230 -38.24 4.78 -7.16
C LYS A 230 -37.91 4.31 -5.74
N ASP A 231 -38.92 4.08 -4.89
CA ASP A 231 -38.69 3.58 -3.53
C ASP A 231 -38.15 2.15 -3.56
N LEU A 232 -38.66 1.32 -4.48
CA LEU A 232 -38.12 -0.02 -4.74
C LEU A 232 -36.67 0.04 -5.22
N LEU A 233 -36.32 0.98 -6.10
CA LEU A 233 -34.94 1.20 -6.57
C LEU A 233 -34.02 1.63 -5.42
N ILE A 234 -34.47 2.55 -4.56
CA ILE A 234 -33.71 3.01 -3.39
C ILE A 234 -33.45 1.84 -2.43
N TRP A 235 -34.48 1.06 -2.13
CA TRP A 235 -34.36 -0.14 -1.31
C TRP A 235 -33.40 -1.16 -1.93
N TYR A 236 -33.55 -1.45 -3.22
CA TYR A 236 -32.70 -2.37 -3.97
C TYR A 236 -31.22 -1.95 -3.88
N ASN A 237 -30.91 -0.68 -4.17
CA ASN A 237 -29.53 -0.17 -4.08
C ASN A 237 -28.99 -0.19 -2.64
N ASN A 238 -29.84 0.08 -1.64
CA ASN A 238 -29.43 0.04 -0.24
C ASN A 238 -29.11 -1.39 0.25
N LEU A 239 -29.68 -2.44 -0.36
CA LEU A 239 -29.29 -3.82 -0.09
C LEU A 239 -27.84 -4.12 -0.50
N ASP A 240 -27.31 -3.41 -1.48
CA ASP A 240 -25.88 -3.51 -1.80
C ASP A 240 -25.08 -2.55 -0.91
N VAL A 241 -25.44 -1.27 -0.85
CA VAL A 241 -24.62 -0.24 -0.18
C VAL A 241 -24.48 -0.45 1.33
N VAL A 242 -25.56 -0.79 2.04
CA VAL A 242 -25.52 -0.87 3.52
C VAL A 242 -24.65 -2.04 4.00
N PRO A 243 -24.80 -3.28 3.49
CA PRO A 243 -23.87 -4.36 3.79
C PRO A 243 -22.46 -4.07 3.31
N PHE A 244 -22.28 -3.41 2.15
CA PHE A 244 -20.96 -3.08 1.65
C PHE A 244 -20.17 -2.24 2.65
N ILE A 245 -20.78 -1.18 3.18
CA ILE A 245 -20.16 -0.31 4.18
C ILE A 245 -19.82 -1.09 5.46
N LYS A 246 -20.69 -1.99 5.91
CA LYS A 246 -20.44 -2.85 7.08
C LYS A 246 -19.25 -3.78 6.84
N ALA A 247 -19.19 -4.42 5.67
CA ALA A 247 -18.10 -5.32 5.30
C ALA A 247 -16.77 -4.57 5.18
N ILE A 248 -16.76 -3.38 4.56
CA ILE A 248 -15.58 -2.50 4.51
C ILE A 248 -15.10 -2.14 5.91
N LYS A 249 -16.00 -1.76 6.83
CA LYS A 249 -15.61 -1.45 8.21
C LYS A 249 -14.96 -2.66 8.89
N ALA A 250 -15.54 -3.85 8.75
CA ALA A 250 -14.96 -5.09 9.30
C ALA A 250 -13.59 -5.41 8.67
N GLN A 251 -13.45 -5.25 7.35
CA GLN A 251 -12.17 -5.44 6.66
C GLN A 251 -11.11 -4.45 7.12
N ARG A 252 -11.46 -3.20 7.39
CA ARG A 252 -10.52 -2.18 7.90
C ARG A 252 -9.96 -2.54 9.27
N GLU A 253 -10.75 -3.15 10.16
CA GLU A 253 -10.26 -3.59 11.48
C GLU A 253 -9.12 -4.62 11.36
N LEU A 254 -9.11 -5.42 10.29
CA LEU A 254 -8.02 -6.37 10.02
C LEU A 254 -6.68 -5.67 9.81
N PHE A 255 -6.66 -4.53 9.12
CA PHE A 255 -5.42 -3.80 8.80
C PHE A 255 -4.98 -2.86 9.92
N LYS A 256 -5.92 -2.39 10.74
CA LYS A 256 -5.62 -1.60 11.93
C LYS A 256 -4.72 -2.34 12.92
N ARG A 257 -4.79 -3.68 13.01
CA ARG A 257 -3.90 -4.47 13.86
C ARG A 257 -2.42 -4.40 13.45
N PHE A 258 -2.14 -3.87 12.26
CA PHE A 258 -0.80 -3.63 11.73
C PHE A 258 -0.47 -2.12 11.66
N ASP A 259 -1.27 -1.28 12.32
CA ASP A 259 -1.14 0.19 12.24
C ASP A 259 -1.22 0.73 10.80
N LEU A 260 -2.02 0.08 9.95
CA LEU A 260 -2.26 0.49 8.55
C LEU A 260 -3.70 0.96 8.35
N ASP A 261 -3.88 2.07 7.62
CA ASP A 261 -5.16 2.43 7.03
C ASP A 261 -5.28 1.83 5.62
N MET A 262 -6.27 0.97 5.44
CA MET A 262 -6.46 0.20 4.21
C MET A 262 -6.47 1.03 2.93
N PHE A 263 -7.00 2.26 2.94
CA PHE A 263 -7.20 3.08 1.73
C PHE A 263 -6.08 4.09 1.49
N THR A 264 -5.45 4.50 2.58
CA THR A 264 -4.33 5.44 2.56
C THR A 264 -3.04 4.71 2.27
N ASP A 265 -2.82 3.57 2.94
CA ASP A 265 -1.56 2.87 2.90
C ASP A 265 -1.40 1.95 1.70
N GLY A 266 -2.47 1.55 1.03
CA GLY A 266 -2.38 0.72 -0.16
C GLY A 266 -3.58 0.89 -1.07
N VAL A 267 -3.38 0.62 -2.36
CA VAL A 267 -4.46 0.54 -3.36
C VAL A 267 -4.88 -0.91 -3.68
N SER A 268 -4.29 -1.86 -2.97
CA SER A 268 -4.50 -3.29 -3.16
C SER A 268 -4.03 -4.09 -1.93
N LEU A 269 -4.52 -5.33 -1.81
CA LEU A 269 -4.08 -6.27 -0.79
C LEU A 269 -2.57 -6.56 -0.85
N PRO A 270 -1.95 -6.82 -2.02
CA PRO A 270 -0.50 -6.98 -2.11
C PRO A 270 0.30 -5.79 -1.58
N GLY A 271 -0.13 -4.55 -1.88
CA GLY A 271 0.56 -3.35 -1.38
C GLY A 271 0.46 -3.19 0.14
N LEU A 272 -0.66 -3.57 0.73
CA LEU A 272 -0.80 -3.60 2.20
C LEU A 272 0.04 -4.72 2.82
N SER A 273 0.03 -5.91 2.23
CA SER A 273 0.84 -7.05 2.70
C SER A 273 2.34 -6.74 2.65
N GLU A 274 2.81 -6.06 1.60
CA GLU A 274 4.20 -5.60 1.49
C GLU A 274 4.58 -4.67 2.65
N LYS A 275 3.70 -3.72 3.01
CA LYS A 275 3.94 -2.84 4.16
C LYS A 275 4.04 -3.62 5.47
N VAL A 276 3.14 -4.59 5.69
CA VAL A 276 3.18 -5.46 6.87
C VAL A 276 4.49 -6.26 6.93
N MET A 277 4.96 -6.77 5.79
CA MET A 277 6.24 -7.48 5.69
C MET A 277 7.39 -6.57 6.13
N TYR A 278 7.51 -5.36 5.56
CA TYR A 278 8.56 -4.43 5.95
C TYR A 278 8.47 -4.01 7.43
N GLN A 279 7.28 -3.70 7.93
CA GLN A 279 7.08 -3.40 9.36
C GLN A 279 7.59 -4.56 10.23
N THR A 280 7.28 -5.79 9.87
CA THR A 280 7.73 -6.99 10.60
C THR A 280 9.26 -7.10 10.58
N CYS A 281 9.92 -6.85 9.44
CA CYS A 281 11.37 -6.85 9.36
C CYS A 281 11.99 -5.76 10.26
N PHE A 282 11.50 -4.53 10.17
CA PHE A 282 12.10 -3.39 10.88
C PHE A 282 11.78 -3.36 12.38
N ASN A 283 10.65 -3.93 12.82
CA ASN A 283 10.30 -4.04 14.23
C ASN A 283 11.14 -5.09 14.97
N ASN A 284 11.75 -6.04 14.24
CA ASN A 284 12.54 -7.14 14.81
C ASN A 284 14.06 -6.92 14.68
N LEU A 285 14.51 -5.70 14.38
CA LEU A 285 15.93 -5.37 14.31
C LEU A 285 16.65 -5.66 15.63
N GLN A 286 17.78 -6.34 15.54
CA GLN A 286 18.69 -6.57 16.64
C GLN A 286 19.66 -5.40 16.77
N PHE A 287 20.05 -5.10 18.00
CA PHE A 287 21.01 -4.02 18.27
C PHE A 287 22.39 -4.60 18.62
N PRO A 288 23.48 -3.99 18.13
CA PRO A 288 24.82 -4.38 18.53
C PRO A 288 25.02 -4.35 20.05
N SER A 289 25.89 -5.23 20.55
CA SER A 289 26.23 -5.30 21.97
C SER A 289 26.79 -3.97 22.49
N LYS A 290 26.28 -3.52 23.64
CA LYS A 290 26.78 -2.34 24.36
C LYS A 290 27.73 -2.69 25.50
N LYS A 291 28.33 -3.89 25.47
CA LYS A 291 29.32 -4.32 26.46
C LYS A 291 30.56 -3.43 26.37
N PRO A 292 30.98 -2.77 27.48
CA PRO A 292 32.17 -1.92 27.48
C PRO A 292 33.41 -2.62 26.90
N ALA A 293 34.22 -1.88 26.13
CA ALA A 293 35.54 -2.36 25.71
C ALA A 293 36.59 -2.12 26.81
N LYS A 294 37.80 -2.66 26.60
CA LYS A 294 38.94 -2.37 27.48
C LYS A 294 39.29 -0.89 27.41
N ALA A 295 39.54 -0.28 28.57
CA ALA A 295 39.92 1.12 28.65
C ALA A 295 41.25 1.38 27.93
N PHE A 296 41.34 2.50 27.22
CA PHE A 296 42.56 2.95 26.57
C PHE A 296 42.67 4.49 26.62
N SER A 297 43.88 4.99 26.43
CA SER A 297 44.12 6.43 26.22
C SER A 297 44.08 6.74 24.73
N PHE A 298 43.31 7.75 24.35
CA PHE A 298 43.17 8.19 22.97
C PHE A 298 44.54 8.57 22.39
N PRO A 299 44.88 8.07 21.19
CA PRO A 299 46.22 8.21 20.62
C PRO A 299 46.56 9.68 20.30
N ALA A 300 47.50 10.25 21.07
CA ALA A 300 47.95 11.64 20.92
C ALA A 300 48.42 11.98 19.50
N LYS A 301 49.05 11.02 18.83
CA LYS A 301 49.54 11.15 17.44
C LYS A 301 48.46 11.53 16.42
N ARG A 302 47.17 11.32 16.71
CA ARG A 302 46.07 11.69 15.79
C ARG A 302 45.71 13.18 15.83
N MET A 303 46.09 13.89 16.89
CA MET A 303 45.69 15.29 17.12
C MET A 303 46.18 16.24 16.02
N SER A 304 47.42 16.05 15.56
CA SER A 304 48.00 16.86 14.47
C SER A 304 47.19 16.72 13.18
N GLY A 305 46.70 15.52 12.88
CA GLY A 305 45.86 15.26 11.70
C GLY A 305 44.52 15.99 11.76
N TYR A 306 43.83 15.99 12.90
CA TYR A 306 42.57 16.73 13.05
C TYR A 306 42.77 18.24 12.91
N LYS A 307 43.80 18.78 13.58
CA LYS A 307 44.15 20.19 13.50
C LYS A 307 44.49 20.63 12.07
N ALA A 308 45.22 19.81 11.31
CA ALA A 308 45.54 20.08 9.91
C ALA A 308 44.28 20.12 9.04
N GLN A 309 43.38 19.14 9.19
CA GLN A 309 42.12 19.07 8.42
C GLN A 309 41.19 20.26 8.67
N ASP A 310 41.14 20.77 9.90
CA ASP A 310 40.33 21.95 10.21
C ASP A 310 40.98 23.24 9.73
N THR A 311 42.31 23.34 9.80
CA THR A 311 43.06 24.48 9.25
C THR A 311 42.83 24.57 7.73
N GLU A 312 42.96 23.46 7.01
CA GLU A 312 42.76 23.39 5.56
C GLU A 312 41.32 23.77 5.16
N ALA A 313 40.33 23.28 5.91
CA ALA A 313 38.92 23.58 5.68
C ALA A 313 38.44 24.90 6.30
N LYS A 314 39.33 25.71 6.88
CA LYS A 314 39.04 26.99 7.57
C LYS A 314 37.97 26.84 8.69
N ARG A 315 38.09 25.79 9.50
CA ARG A 315 37.22 25.50 10.64
C ARG A 315 37.93 25.75 11.97
N GLU A 316 37.16 26.04 13.02
CA GLU A 316 37.69 26.22 14.38
C GLU A 316 38.17 24.88 14.97
N PHE A 317 39.27 24.89 15.72
CA PHE A 317 39.79 23.74 16.45
C PHE A 317 40.05 24.12 17.91
N ASN A 318 39.35 23.48 18.85
CA ASN A 318 39.58 23.68 20.29
C ASN A 318 39.59 22.36 21.10
N MET A 319 39.60 21.22 20.42
CA MET A 319 39.61 19.89 21.01
C MET A 319 40.94 19.54 21.72
N THR A 320 40.85 18.89 22.88
CA THR A 320 42.00 18.40 23.66
C THR A 320 41.98 16.87 23.82
N ILE A 321 43.15 16.26 24.06
CA ILE A 321 43.24 14.81 24.36
C ILE A 321 42.42 14.44 25.60
N LYS A 322 42.41 15.29 26.63
CA LYS A 322 41.60 15.09 27.83
C LYS A 322 40.12 14.95 27.47
N HIS A 323 39.63 15.83 26.60
CA HIS A 323 38.25 15.78 26.10
C HIS A 323 37.97 14.46 25.35
N LEU A 324 38.87 14.02 24.47
CA LEU A 324 38.72 12.75 23.75
C LEU A 324 38.71 11.53 24.68
N ASN A 325 39.58 11.51 25.70
CA ASN A 325 39.58 10.47 26.73
C ASN A 325 38.28 10.45 27.54
N ASP A 326 37.77 11.63 27.92
CA ASP A 326 36.50 11.74 28.64
C ASP A 326 35.32 11.27 27.78
N LEU A 327 35.30 11.58 26.48
CA LEU A 327 34.31 11.07 25.54
C LEU A 327 34.41 9.56 25.36
N ALA A 328 35.62 9.02 25.20
CA ALA A 328 35.84 7.58 25.06
C ALA A 328 35.33 6.81 26.30
N ARG A 329 35.61 7.34 27.50
CA ARG A 329 35.09 6.80 28.76
C ARG A 329 33.56 6.88 28.84
N LYS A 330 32.96 8.04 28.52
CA LYS A 330 31.50 8.22 28.46
C LYS A 330 30.82 7.25 27.47
N GLN A 331 31.48 6.97 26.36
CA GLN A 331 31.02 6.02 25.33
C GLN A 331 31.38 4.55 25.63
N LYS A 332 31.89 4.24 26.83
CA LYS A 332 32.30 2.87 27.22
C LYS A 332 33.32 2.24 26.26
N TYR A 333 34.14 3.09 25.63
CA TYR A 333 35.15 2.71 24.64
C TYR A 333 34.53 1.99 23.43
N LEU A 334 33.30 2.34 23.05
CA LEU A 334 32.60 1.84 21.88
C LEU A 334 32.52 2.90 20.79
N CYS A 335 32.53 2.45 19.54
CA CYS A 335 32.21 3.29 18.40
C CYS A 335 30.82 3.88 18.57
N GLY A 336 30.70 5.20 18.54
CA GLY A 336 29.42 5.89 18.65
C GLY A 336 28.50 5.69 17.44
N LEU A 337 28.94 5.00 16.38
CA LEU A 337 28.18 4.75 15.16
C LEU A 337 27.74 3.29 15.04
N CYS A 338 28.68 2.34 15.12
CA CYS A 338 28.40 0.90 14.96
C CYS A 338 28.53 0.08 16.26
N TYR A 339 28.89 0.71 17.39
CA TYR A 339 29.11 0.05 18.69
C TYR A 339 30.19 -1.04 18.72
N CYS A 340 31.06 -1.15 17.71
CA CYS A 340 32.21 -2.03 17.82
C CYS A 340 33.14 -1.58 18.96
N GLN A 341 33.80 -2.54 19.60
CA GLN A 341 34.77 -2.27 20.65
C GLN A 341 35.98 -1.56 20.06
N LEU A 342 36.39 -0.45 20.68
CA LEU A 342 37.51 0.35 20.23
C LEU A 342 38.79 0.00 21.00
N THR A 343 39.90 0.25 20.32
CA THR A 343 41.25 0.23 20.85
C THR A 343 41.94 1.55 20.47
N ALA A 344 43.13 1.81 21.02
CA ALA A 344 43.90 3.00 20.67
C ALA A 344 44.24 3.06 19.16
N GLU A 345 44.34 1.92 18.50
CA GLU A 345 44.65 1.81 17.06
C GLU A 345 43.43 2.11 16.20
N THR A 346 42.23 1.74 16.67
CA THR A 346 40.99 1.74 15.88
C THR A 346 40.10 2.95 16.12
N ALA A 347 40.30 3.67 17.23
CA ALA A 347 39.52 4.86 17.59
C ALA A 347 39.84 6.08 16.71
N SER A 348 38.82 6.89 16.44
CA SER A 348 38.89 8.19 15.76
C SER A 348 37.93 9.19 16.42
N ALA A 349 38.21 10.48 16.30
CA ALA A 349 37.29 11.57 16.59
C ALA A 349 36.49 11.89 15.32
N ASP A 350 35.16 11.86 15.43
CA ASP A 350 34.24 12.10 14.31
C ASP A 350 33.37 13.33 14.58
N ARG A 351 33.31 14.23 13.61
CA ARG A 351 32.56 15.49 13.73
C ARG A 351 31.07 15.24 13.61
N GLY A 352 30.27 15.69 14.57
CA GLY A 352 28.82 15.55 14.53
C GLY A 352 28.20 16.36 13.38
N ASN A 353 28.68 17.59 13.20
CA ASN A 353 28.39 18.45 12.06
C ASN A 353 29.69 18.69 11.29
N ASN A 354 29.75 18.22 10.04
CA ASN A 354 30.93 18.33 9.19
C ASN A 354 31.23 19.77 8.74
N LYS A 355 30.27 20.70 8.88
CA LYS A 355 30.49 22.14 8.62
C LYS A 355 31.25 22.83 9.75
N LEU A 356 31.21 22.28 10.96
CA LEU A 356 31.95 22.77 12.12
C LEU A 356 33.25 21.97 12.26
N GLY A 357 34.26 22.56 12.89
CA GLY A 357 35.52 21.86 13.15
C GLY A 357 35.45 20.97 14.38
N ASP A 358 36.60 20.46 14.78
CA ASP A 358 36.78 19.64 15.96
C ASP A 358 36.76 20.50 17.23
N ILE A 359 35.54 20.83 17.66
CA ILE A 359 35.24 21.66 18.83
C ILE A 359 34.47 20.92 19.93
N TYR A 360 34.49 21.46 21.16
CA TYR A 360 33.65 20.97 22.25
C TYR A 360 32.18 20.84 21.85
N GLY A 361 31.56 19.69 22.12
CA GLY A 361 30.17 19.41 21.77
C GLY A 361 29.93 18.94 20.32
N ASN A 362 30.91 19.05 19.43
CA ASN A 362 30.79 18.60 18.03
C ASN A 362 31.50 17.25 17.75
N ILE A 363 31.91 16.49 18.76
CA ILE A 363 32.71 15.28 18.59
C ILE A 363 32.00 14.04 19.11
N LEU A 364 32.09 12.97 18.33
CA LEU A 364 31.71 11.60 18.68
C LEU A 364 32.92 10.69 18.50
N ILE A 365 33.23 9.84 19.47
CA ILE A 365 34.28 8.83 19.27
C ILE A 365 33.72 7.74 18.34
N SER A 366 34.39 7.46 17.24
CA SER A 366 34.00 6.41 16.29
C SER A 366 35.18 5.48 15.99
N CYS A 367 34.94 4.37 15.29
CA CYS A 367 36.04 3.64 14.67
C CYS A 367 36.42 4.32 13.36
N ILE A 368 37.70 4.22 12.98
CA ILE A 368 38.21 4.83 11.74
C ILE A 368 37.37 4.43 10.53
N LYS A 369 37.00 3.16 10.41
CA LYS A 369 36.17 2.64 9.31
C LYS A 369 34.84 3.41 9.19
N CYS A 370 34.18 3.70 10.32
CA CYS A 370 32.93 4.45 10.32
C CYS A 370 33.13 5.93 10.00
N ASN A 371 34.16 6.57 10.57
CA ASN A 371 34.46 7.98 10.27
C ASN A 371 34.71 8.19 8.76
N THR A 372 35.58 7.36 8.16
CA THR A 372 35.88 7.43 6.73
C THR A 372 34.65 7.13 5.86
N ALA A 373 33.84 6.13 6.23
CA ALA A 373 32.66 5.75 5.46
C ALA A 373 31.49 6.73 5.56
N ARG A 374 31.36 7.47 6.69
CA ARG A 374 30.25 8.40 6.91
C ARG A 374 30.26 9.59 5.94
N LYS A 375 31.44 10.04 5.51
CA LYS A 375 31.59 11.23 4.66
C LYS A 375 30.80 12.42 5.24
N ASP A 376 29.82 12.92 4.50
CA ASP A 376 28.95 14.04 4.83
C ASP A 376 27.59 13.62 5.43
N MET A 377 27.30 12.31 5.52
CA MET A 377 26.03 11.82 6.06
C MET A 377 25.83 12.22 7.53
N SER A 378 24.59 12.55 7.89
CA SER A 378 24.24 12.83 9.29
C SER A 378 24.53 11.62 10.21
N LEU A 379 24.92 11.89 11.45
CA LEU A 379 25.15 10.84 12.45
C LEU A 379 23.93 9.90 12.59
N LYS A 380 22.71 10.46 12.57
CA LYS A 380 21.47 9.67 12.69
C LYS A 380 21.28 8.75 11.49
N GLY A 381 21.43 9.26 10.27
CA GLY A 381 21.30 8.47 9.05
C GLY A 381 22.36 7.37 8.96
N PHE A 382 23.61 7.69 9.29
CA PHE A 382 24.70 6.71 9.24
C PHE A 382 24.58 5.63 10.34
N ARG A 383 24.15 6.00 11.55
CA ARG A 383 23.83 5.01 12.60
C ARG A 383 22.75 4.05 12.16
N PHE A 384 21.70 4.55 11.52
CA PHE A 384 20.63 3.71 11.00
C PHE A 384 21.16 2.78 9.91
N SER A 385 21.96 3.27 8.96
CA SER A 385 22.64 2.44 7.96
C SER A 385 23.49 1.33 8.60
N LYS A 386 24.25 1.63 9.65
CA LYS A 386 25.01 0.61 10.40
C LYS A 386 24.15 -0.39 11.16
N LEU A 387 22.98 0.02 11.63
CA LEU A 387 22.00 -0.89 12.22
C LEU A 387 21.44 -1.85 11.16
N LEU A 388 21.18 -1.36 9.95
CA LEU A 388 20.73 -2.20 8.84
C LEU A 388 21.83 -3.18 8.40
N GLU A 389 23.08 -2.73 8.28
CA GLU A 389 24.24 -3.59 7.98
C GLU A 389 24.41 -4.70 9.04
N PHE A 390 24.21 -4.38 10.31
CA PHE A 390 24.25 -5.38 11.40
C PHE A 390 23.14 -6.43 11.30
N ASN A 391 22.03 -6.11 10.64
CA ASN A 391 20.89 -7.00 10.44
C ASN A 391 20.76 -7.47 8.98
N SER A 392 21.81 -7.40 8.17
CA SER A 392 21.72 -7.71 6.73
C SER A 392 21.20 -9.12 6.43
N ASP A 393 21.37 -10.05 7.38
CA ASP A 393 20.87 -11.43 7.35
C ASP A 393 19.38 -11.57 7.69
N ARG A 394 18.73 -10.49 8.15
CA ARG A 394 17.33 -10.45 8.62
C ARG A 394 16.46 -9.46 7.85
N LEU A 395 17.01 -8.81 6.83
CA LEU A 395 16.31 -7.80 6.04
C LEU A 395 15.79 -8.40 4.75
N VAL A 396 14.63 -7.90 4.32
CA VAL A 396 14.10 -8.11 2.97
C VAL A 396 14.46 -6.86 2.15
N TYR A 397 15.11 -7.07 1.02
CA TYR A 397 15.52 -6.01 0.11
C TYR A 397 14.59 -5.95 -1.10
N SER A 398 14.14 -4.74 -1.44
CA SER A 398 13.57 -4.47 -2.77
C SER A 398 14.66 -4.46 -3.81
N ILE A 399 14.32 -4.90 -5.03
CA ILE A 399 15.18 -4.69 -6.20
C ILE A 399 15.16 -3.19 -6.52
N ASP A 400 16.32 -2.55 -6.44
CA ASP A 400 16.44 -1.11 -6.67
C ASP A 400 17.27 -0.77 -7.92
N LYS A 401 17.67 0.50 -8.03
CA LYS A 401 18.41 1.02 -9.19
C LYS A 401 19.78 0.36 -9.36
N GLU A 402 20.40 -0.10 -8.28
CA GLU A 402 21.69 -0.81 -8.34
C GLU A 402 21.54 -2.19 -8.98
N GLU A 403 20.37 -2.82 -8.83
CA GLU A 403 20.04 -4.16 -9.34
C GLU A 403 19.14 -4.09 -10.59
N LYS A 404 19.10 -2.95 -11.28
CA LYS A 404 18.21 -2.71 -12.43
C LYS A 404 18.33 -3.78 -13.53
N ASP A 405 19.52 -4.34 -13.72
CA ASP A 405 19.79 -5.33 -14.76
C ASP A 405 19.15 -6.68 -14.37
N ILE A 406 19.19 -7.03 -13.08
CA ILE A 406 18.50 -8.19 -12.52
C ILE A 406 16.98 -7.98 -12.60
N TYR A 407 16.48 -6.78 -12.28
CA TYR A 407 15.07 -6.43 -12.44
C TYR A 407 14.57 -6.70 -13.86
N ALA A 408 15.31 -6.21 -14.87
CA ALA A 408 14.95 -6.38 -16.27
C ALA A 408 14.90 -7.87 -16.66
N LYS A 409 15.89 -8.66 -16.25
CA LYS A 409 15.92 -10.11 -16.48
C LYS A 409 14.75 -10.83 -15.81
N MET A 410 14.51 -10.59 -14.52
CA MET A 410 13.39 -11.21 -13.80
C MET A 410 12.07 -10.83 -14.46
N LYS A 411 11.86 -9.54 -14.75
CA LYS A 411 10.62 -9.05 -15.38
C LYS A 411 10.35 -9.68 -16.74
N ALA A 412 11.38 -9.87 -17.57
CA ALA A 412 11.24 -10.54 -18.87
C ALA A 412 10.83 -12.02 -18.72
N ASN A 413 11.14 -12.64 -17.59
CA ASN A 413 10.88 -14.05 -17.30
C ASN A 413 9.69 -14.28 -16.34
N ILE A 414 9.02 -13.21 -15.86
CA ILE A 414 7.79 -13.36 -15.07
C ILE A 414 6.70 -13.93 -15.98
N ALA A 415 6.29 -15.17 -15.68
CA ALA A 415 5.16 -15.82 -16.30
C ALA A 415 3.97 -15.88 -15.32
N GLY A 416 2.76 -15.90 -15.86
CA GLY A 416 1.56 -16.17 -15.07
C GLY A 416 1.42 -17.64 -14.68
N GLY A 417 0.31 -17.97 -14.03
CA GLY A 417 0.00 -19.36 -13.71
C GLY A 417 -0.08 -20.24 -14.97
N PRO A 418 0.46 -21.47 -14.96
CA PRO A 418 0.40 -22.35 -16.12
C PRO A 418 -1.04 -22.72 -16.44
N SER A 419 -1.47 -22.48 -17.69
CA SER A 419 -2.76 -22.94 -18.22
C SER A 419 -2.50 -23.92 -19.36
N ILE A 420 -2.59 -25.21 -19.07
CA ILE A 420 -2.26 -26.29 -20.01
C ILE A 420 -3.49 -27.15 -20.24
N ILE A 421 -3.92 -27.24 -21.50
CA ILE A 421 -5.10 -28.03 -21.90
C ILE A 421 -4.61 -29.34 -22.53
N PHE A 422 -4.71 -30.44 -21.80
CA PHE A 422 -4.37 -31.77 -22.32
C PHE A 422 -5.49 -32.42 -23.14
N ASN A 423 -6.75 -32.18 -22.75
CA ASN A 423 -7.94 -32.67 -23.45
C ASN A 423 -9.02 -31.58 -23.43
N ARG A 424 -9.57 -31.23 -24.60
CA ARG A 424 -10.60 -30.19 -24.71
C ARG A 424 -12.01 -30.65 -24.29
N TYR A 425 -12.23 -31.96 -24.24
CA TYR A 425 -13.54 -32.55 -23.94
C TYR A 425 -13.39 -33.87 -23.18
N ALA A 426 -14.16 -33.99 -22.10
CA ALA A 426 -14.32 -35.24 -21.37
C ALA A 426 -15.76 -35.35 -20.87
N LYS A 427 -16.39 -36.48 -21.16
CA LYS A 427 -17.75 -36.80 -20.70
C LYS A 427 -17.80 -38.19 -20.09
N ARG A 428 -18.47 -38.25 -18.95
CA ARG A 428 -18.71 -39.49 -18.22
C ARG A 428 -19.44 -40.50 -19.11
N ASN A 429 -18.94 -41.72 -19.13
CA ASN A 429 -19.40 -42.86 -19.92
C ASN A 429 -19.29 -42.71 -21.45
N GLU A 430 -18.61 -41.68 -21.96
CA GLU A 430 -18.45 -41.49 -23.40
C GLU A 430 -16.98 -41.33 -23.80
N THR A 431 -16.21 -40.54 -23.06
CA THR A 431 -14.80 -40.30 -23.39
C THR A 431 -13.91 -41.43 -22.89
N THR A 432 -12.99 -41.89 -23.74
CA THR A 432 -11.96 -42.88 -23.39
C THR A 432 -10.74 -42.17 -22.78
N ILE A 433 -10.26 -42.65 -21.62
CA ILE A 433 -9.05 -42.15 -20.94
C ILE A 433 -7.83 -43.06 -21.24
N ARG A 434 -6.66 -42.69 -20.71
CA ARG A 434 -5.39 -43.43 -20.90
C ARG A 434 -5.58 -44.93 -20.64
N GLY A 435 -5.15 -45.76 -21.58
CA GLY A 435 -5.29 -47.21 -21.53
C GLY A 435 -6.65 -47.75 -22.01
N GLY A 436 -7.41 -46.97 -22.79
CA GLY A 436 -8.64 -47.47 -23.43
C GLY A 436 -9.86 -47.57 -22.51
N LYS A 437 -9.76 -47.10 -21.26
CA LYS A 437 -10.82 -47.22 -20.26
C LYS A 437 -11.86 -46.12 -20.44
N LEU A 438 -13.13 -46.42 -20.18
CA LEU A 438 -14.20 -45.42 -20.22
C LEU A 438 -14.09 -44.46 -19.02
N CYS A 439 -14.20 -43.15 -19.25
CA CYS A 439 -14.28 -42.15 -18.17
C CYS A 439 -15.52 -42.40 -17.29
N LYS A 440 -15.34 -42.57 -15.98
CA LYS A 440 -16.48 -42.78 -15.05
C LYS A 440 -16.80 -41.57 -14.17
N LYS A 441 -15.85 -40.64 -14.01
CA LYS A 441 -15.99 -39.44 -13.19
C LYS A 441 -15.03 -38.36 -13.70
N VAL A 442 -15.48 -37.11 -13.65
CA VAL A 442 -14.65 -35.92 -13.88
C VAL A 442 -14.55 -35.20 -12.53
N ILE A 443 -13.33 -34.86 -12.11
CA ILE A 443 -13.04 -34.20 -10.83
C ILE A 443 -12.19 -32.98 -11.14
N GLY A 444 -12.57 -31.82 -10.59
CA GLY A 444 -11.74 -30.63 -10.54
C GLY A 444 -11.08 -30.51 -9.17
N TYR A 445 -9.80 -30.17 -9.15
CA TYR A 445 -9.07 -29.83 -7.95
C TYR A 445 -8.64 -28.37 -8.05
N ASP A 446 -8.75 -27.64 -6.96
CA ASP A 446 -8.26 -26.27 -6.83
C ASP A 446 -7.34 -26.18 -5.62
N ALA A 447 -6.19 -25.53 -5.79
CA ALA A 447 -5.21 -25.39 -4.72
C ALA A 447 -5.60 -24.22 -3.81
N ASN A 448 -5.90 -24.51 -2.55
CA ASN A 448 -6.19 -23.50 -1.55
C ASN A 448 -5.00 -22.54 -1.41
N ALA A 449 -5.18 -21.29 -1.86
CA ALA A 449 -4.21 -20.22 -1.70
C ALA A 449 -2.79 -20.56 -2.20
N LEU A 450 -2.69 -21.16 -3.39
CA LEU A 450 -1.42 -21.62 -4.02
C LEU A 450 -0.25 -20.62 -3.86
N TYR A 451 -0.47 -19.34 -4.21
CA TYR A 451 0.58 -18.33 -4.12
C TYR A 451 0.99 -18.01 -2.68
N LEU A 452 0.05 -18.03 -1.72
CA LEU A 452 0.39 -17.81 -0.31
C LEU A 452 1.20 -18.99 0.24
N TRP A 453 0.85 -20.21 -0.16
CA TRP A 453 1.65 -21.38 0.18
C TRP A 453 3.06 -21.29 -0.41
N ALA A 454 3.19 -20.88 -1.68
CA ALA A 454 4.48 -20.68 -2.33
C ALA A 454 5.30 -19.57 -1.64
N LEU A 455 4.67 -18.45 -1.27
CA LEU A 455 5.31 -17.37 -0.50
C LEU A 455 5.73 -17.78 0.91
N GLY A 456 5.15 -18.83 1.46
CA GLY A 456 5.55 -19.43 2.74
C GLY A 456 6.78 -20.35 2.64
N GLY A 457 7.26 -20.65 1.43
CA GLY A 457 8.50 -21.39 1.21
C GLY A 457 9.73 -20.50 1.23
N ASP A 458 10.89 -21.10 1.00
CA ASP A 458 12.16 -20.37 0.90
C ASP A 458 12.12 -19.40 -0.29
N MET A 459 12.55 -18.16 -0.05
CA MET A 459 12.55 -17.07 -1.04
C MET A 459 13.84 -16.26 -0.93
N PRO A 460 14.41 -15.80 -2.06
CA PRO A 460 15.60 -14.95 -2.03
C PRO A 460 15.20 -13.55 -1.55
N CYS A 461 15.65 -13.17 -0.34
CA CYS A 461 15.29 -11.92 0.32
C CYS A 461 16.44 -10.90 0.41
N GLY A 462 17.68 -11.34 0.17
CA GLY A 462 18.88 -10.50 0.26
C GLY A 462 19.11 -9.60 -0.96
N ARG A 463 20.18 -8.81 -0.94
CA ARG A 463 20.68 -8.13 -2.15
C ARG A 463 21.00 -9.15 -3.22
N LEU A 464 20.48 -8.93 -4.43
CA LEU A 464 20.64 -9.89 -5.51
C LEU A 464 22.03 -9.73 -6.14
N THR A 465 22.73 -10.84 -6.33
CA THR A 465 24.02 -10.89 -7.02
C THR A 465 23.93 -11.83 -8.21
N THR A 466 24.81 -11.63 -9.20
CA THR A 466 24.93 -12.51 -10.36
C THR A 466 26.24 -13.27 -10.26
N ILE A 467 26.17 -14.58 -10.50
CA ILE A 467 27.34 -15.44 -10.68
C ILE A 467 27.31 -16.00 -12.10
N GLU A 468 28.47 -16.14 -12.71
CA GLU A 468 28.59 -16.83 -14.00
C GLU A 468 28.26 -18.31 -13.83
N ALA A 469 27.54 -18.87 -14.80
CA ALA A 469 27.19 -20.29 -14.78
C ALA A 469 28.47 -21.15 -14.93
N TYR A 470 28.53 -22.25 -14.19
CA TYR A 470 29.68 -23.15 -14.20
C TYR A 470 29.27 -24.63 -14.30
N PRO A 471 30.14 -25.52 -14.80
CA PRO A 471 29.86 -26.95 -14.85
C PRO A 471 29.55 -27.50 -13.45
N GLY A 472 28.36 -28.08 -13.26
CA GLY A 472 27.90 -28.59 -11.96
C GLY A 472 26.95 -27.67 -11.19
N ILE A 473 26.68 -26.44 -11.67
CA ILE A 473 25.74 -25.52 -11.01
C ILE A 473 24.34 -26.14 -10.80
N ILE A 474 23.88 -26.96 -11.74
CA ILE A 474 22.59 -27.67 -11.63
C ILE A 474 22.60 -28.67 -10.48
N ASP A 475 23.70 -29.40 -10.29
CA ASP A 475 23.82 -30.36 -9.20
C ASP A 475 23.97 -29.65 -7.86
N ASP A 476 24.65 -28.50 -7.82
CA ASP A 476 24.74 -27.69 -6.62
C ASP A 476 23.37 -27.08 -6.22
N ILE A 477 22.54 -26.67 -7.19
CA ILE A 477 21.15 -26.24 -6.94
C ILE A 477 20.31 -27.42 -6.43
N LYS A 478 20.39 -28.59 -7.07
CA LYS A 478 19.64 -29.78 -6.65
C LYS A 478 20.00 -30.31 -5.26
N ASN A 479 21.22 -30.04 -4.81
CA ASN A 479 21.73 -30.43 -3.50
C ASN A 479 21.68 -29.27 -2.48
N ASP A 480 20.91 -28.22 -2.76
CA ASP A 480 20.72 -27.04 -1.90
C ASP A 480 22.02 -26.34 -1.47
N LYS A 481 23.11 -26.48 -2.24
CA LYS A 481 24.35 -25.74 -2.02
C LYS A 481 24.26 -24.30 -2.54
N ILE A 482 23.43 -24.08 -3.56
CA ILE A 482 23.11 -22.77 -4.12
C ILE A 482 21.59 -22.62 -4.17
N PHE A 483 21.11 -21.48 -3.69
CA PHE A 483 19.71 -21.10 -3.76
C PHE A 483 19.56 -19.81 -4.57
N GLY A 484 18.74 -19.82 -5.62
CA GLY A 484 18.56 -18.67 -6.50
C GLY A 484 17.86 -18.99 -7.82
N PHE A 485 17.97 -18.08 -8.78
CA PHE A 485 17.41 -18.24 -10.12
C PHE A 485 18.51 -18.61 -11.13
N LEU A 486 18.22 -19.59 -11.99
CA LEU A 486 19.08 -19.97 -13.11
C LEU A 486 18.40 -19.60 -14.43
N GLU A 487 19.02 -18.70 -15.19
CA GLU A 487 18.63 -18.41 -16.56
C GLU A 487 19.21 -19.50 -17.47
N CYS A 488 18.36 -20.24 -18.17
CA CYS A 488 18.79 -21.33 -19.04
C CYS A 488 17.86 -21.54 -20.23
N ASP A 489 18.43 -22.03 -21.33
CA ASP A 489 17.66 -22.50 -22.48
C ASP A 489 17.11 -23.89 -22.20
N ILE A 490 15.79 -24.03 -22.18
CA ILE A 490 15.12 -25.32 -22.00
C ILE A 490 14.61 -25.80 -23.36
N ARG A 491 14.92 -27.05 -23.70
CA ARG A 491 14.43 -27.71 -24.92
C ARG A 491 13.61 -28.95 -24.56
N THR A 492 12.50 -29.16 -25.26
CA THR A 492 11.74 -30.41 -25.14
C THR A 492 12.59 -31.59 -25.62
N PRO A 493 12.78 -32.64 -24.81
CA PRO A 493 13.47 -33.85 -25.22
C PRO A 493 12.86 -34.44 -26.49
N GLU A 494 13.69 -34.97 -27.39
CA GLU A 494 13.27 -35.40 -28.72
C GLU A 494 12.14 -36.44 -28.68
N HIS A 495 12.24 -37.41 -27.77
CA HIS A 495 11.23 -38.44 -27.53
C HIS A 495 9.91 -37.94 -26.92
N LEU A 496 9.83 -36.66 -26.51
CA LEU A 496 8.61 -36.04 -26.00
C LEU A 496 7.99 -35.03 -26.97
N ARG A 497 8.70 -34.67 -28.06
CA ARG A 497 8.23 -33.62 -28.99
C ARG A 497 6.84 -33.89 -29.57
N HIS A 498 6.51 -35.14 -29.86
CA HIS A 498 5.20 -35.52 -30.44
C HIS A 498 4.01 -35.31 -29.50
N TYR A 499 4.24 -35.05 -28.20
CA TYR A 499 3.19 -34.68 -27.26
C TYR A 499 2.88 -33.17 -27.23
N PHE A 500 3.83 -32.32 -27.69
CA PHE A 500 3.74 -30.87 -27.60
C PHE A 500 3.58 -30.18 -28.96
N TRP A 501 3.99 -30.84 -30.05
CA TRP A 501 3.78 -30.38 -31.42
C TRP A 501 2.84 -31.34 -32.16
N LYS A 502 1.62 -30.88 -32.40
CA LYS A 502 0.71 -31.40 -33.43
C LYS A 502 0.32 -30.28 -34.36
#